data_AF-A0A7Y2BZF0-F1
#
_entry.id   AF-A0A7Y2BZF0-F1
#
_cell.length_a   1.000
_cell.length_b   1.000
_cell.length_c   1.000
_cell.angle_alpha   90.00
_cell.angle_beta   90.00
_cell.angle_gamma   90.00
#
_symmetry.space_group_name_H-M   'P 1'
#
loop_
_entity.id
_entity.type
_entity.pdbx_description
1 polymer ?
#
loop_
_entity_poly.entity_id
_entity_poly.type
_entity_poly.pdbx_seq_one_letter_code
_entity_poly.pdbx_strand_id
1 'polypeptide(L)' 'LEIMHDLHQNGCDVVTIGQYLQPTKMHLEVEEFVHPDTFQYYKEEGLKMGIDFVESGPLVRSSYHAERHL' A
#
# COMPACT_ATOMS: atom_id res chain seq x y z
N LEU A 1 -8.73 0.31 7.35
CA LEU A 1 -7.73 -0.50 8.10
C LEU A 1 -8.09 -1.98 8.17
N GLU A 2 -9.37 -2.36 8.13
CA GLU A 2 -9.84 -3.77 8.14
C GLU A 2 -9.01 -4.72 7.26
N ILE A 3 -8.83 -4.40 5.97
CA ILE A 3 -8.02 -5.22 5.05
C ILE A 3 -6.59 -5.44 5.54
N MET A 4 -5.96 -4.44 6.16
CA MET A 4 -4.59 -4.58 6.67
C MET A 4 -4.55 -5.50 7.89
N HIS A 5 -5.58 -5.46 8.74
CA HIS A 5 -5.72 -6.44 9.82
C HIS A 5 -5.88 -7.85 9.28
N ASP A 6 -6.71 -8.04 8.26
CA ASP A 6 -6.92 -9.36 7.65
C ASP A 6 -5.62 -9.91 7.05
N LEU A 7 -4.85 -9.06 6.37
CA LEU A 7 -3.53 -9.42 5.84
C LEU A 7 -2.58 -9.87 6.95
N HIS A 8 -2.47 -9.09 8.02
CA HIS A 8 -1.62 -9.44 9.17
C HIS A 8 -2.06 -10.76 9.83
N GLN A 9 -3.36 -10.94 10.05
CA GLN A 9 -3.91 -12.17 10.64
C GLN A 9 -3.66 -13.43 9.80
N ASN A 10 -3.45 -13.27 8.49
CA ASN A 10 -3.13 -14.36 7.57
C ASN A 10 -1.61 -14.49 7.31
N GLY A 11 -0.77 -13.86 8.12
CA GLY A 11 0.70 -14.00 8.03
C GLY A 11 1.30 -13.28 6.83
N CYS A 12 0.73 -12.14 6.42
CA CYS A 12 1.33 -11.29 5.40
C CYS A 12 2.46 -10.45 6.00
N ASP A 13 3.69 -10.67 5.53
CA ASP A 13 4.89 -9.98 6.04
C ASP A 13 5.14 -8.62 5.36
N VAL A 14 4.69 -8.47 4.11
CA VAL A 14 4.97 -7.29 3.26
C VAL A 14 3.69 -6.75 2.64
N VAL A 15 3.40 -5.47 2.86
CA VAL A 15 2.28 -4.75 2.27
C VAL A 15 2.79 -3.56 1.45
N THR A 16 2.29 -3.43 0.23
CA THR A 16 2.55 -2.26 -0.63
C THR A 16 1.24 -1.55 -0.98
N ILE A 17 1.19 -0.23 -0.80
CA ILE A 17 0.01 0.61 -1.04
C ILE A 17 0.41 1.74 -2.00
N GLY A 18 -0.19 1.76 -3.18
CA GLY A 18 0.13 2.74 -4.23
C GLY A 18 -1.10 3.36 -4.88
N GLN A 19 -0.91 4.51 -5.54
CA GLN A 19 -1.99 5.16 -6.29
C GLN A 19 -2.35 4.31 -7.52
N TYR A 20 -3.64 4.09 -7.70
CA TYR A 20 -4.18 3.61 -8.97
C TYR A 20 -4.01 4.70 -10.03
N LEU A 21 -3.29 4.36 -11.10
CA LEU A 21 -3.13 5.21 -12.26
C LEU A 21 -3.79 4.50 -13.44
N GLN A 22 -4.86 5.10 -13.96
CA GLN A 22 -5.59 4.59 -15.10
C GLN A 22 -4.62 4.48 -16.31
N PRO A 23 -4.38 3.28 -16.87
CA PRO A 23 -3.43 3.12 -17.97
C PRO A 23 -3.95 3.75 -19.28
N THR A 24 -5.24 3.59 -19.54
CA THR A 24 -5.93 4.13 -20.72
C THR A 24 -7.38 4.45 -20.36
N LYS A 25 -8.06 5.27 -21.17
CA LYS A 25 -9.48 5.64 -21.00
C LYS A 25 -10.48 4.47 -21.01
N MET A 26 -10.03 3.26 -21.40
CA MET A 26 -10.86 2.05 -21.40
C MET A 26 -10.83 1.32 -20.05
N HIS A 27 -9.93 1.70 -19.14
CA HIS A 27 -9.86 1.14 -17.79
C HIS A 27 -10.72 1.95 -16.84
N LEU A 28 -10.91 1.43 -15.62
CA LEU A 28 -11.62 2.13 -14.55
C LEU A 28 -11.09 3.56 -14.40
N GLU A 29 -12.00 4.52 -14.22
CA GLU A 29 -11.60 5.90 -13.98
C GLU A 29 -10.98 6.05 -12.59
N VAL A 30 -10.07 7.01 -12.46
CA VAL A 30 -9.52 7.37 -11.14
C VAL A 30 -10.60 8.11 -10.38
N GLU A 31 -11.10 7.51 -9.30
CA GLU A 31 -12.09 8.15 -8.43
C GLU A 31 -11.48 9.32 -7.64
N GLU A 32 -10.26 9.12 -7.11
CA GLU A 32 -9.53 10.13 -6.35
C GLU A 32 -8.01 9.99 -6.53
N PHE A 33 -7.31 11.13 -6.53
CA PHE A 33 -5.87 11.19 -6.31
C PHE A 33 -5.62 11.38 -4.82
N VAL A 34 -5.25 10.29 -4.15
CA VAL A 34 -5.12 10.23 -2.69
C VAL A 34 -3.97 11.14 -2.23
N HIS A 35 -4.22 11.95 -1.19
CA HIS A 35 -3.21 12.85 -0.63
C HIS A 35 -2.03 12.06 -0.03
N PRO A 36 -0.76 12.53 -0.17
CA PRO A 36 0.41 11.88 0.41
C PRO A 36 0.28 11.51 1.90
N ASP A 37 -0.38 12.36 2.70
CA ASP A 37 -0.57 12.12 4.14
C ASP A 37 -1.40 10.88 4.44
N THR A 38 -2.33 10.51 3.56
CA THR A 38 -3.13 9.28 3.71
C THR A 38 -2.26 8.04 3.53
N PHE A 39 -1.29 8.08 2.61
CA PHE A 39 -0.32 7.00 2.46
C PHE A 39 0.58 6.88 3.68
N GLN A 40 1.05 8.01 4.23
CA GLN A 40 1.83 8.06 5.47
C GLN A 40 1.06 7.46 6.64
N TYR A 41 -0.22 7.82 6.79
CA TYR A 41 -1.12 7.24 7.79
C TYR A 41 -1.20 5.71 7.66
N TYR A 42 -1.41 5.16 6.46
CA TYR A 42 -1.45 3.71 6.30
C TYR A 42 -0.12 3.03 6.62
N LYS A 43 1.01 3.67 6.29
CA LYS A 43 2.33 3.14 6.65
C LYS A 43 2.48 3.01 8.16
N GLU A 44 2.15 4.07 8.89
CA GLU A 44 2.25 4.09 10.35
C GLU A 44 1.32 3.08 11.01
N GLU A 45 0.07 2.99 10.55
CA GLU A 45 -0.89 2.06 11.12
C GLU A 45 -0.52 0.60 10.83
N GLY A 46 -0.05 0.27 9.63
CA GLY A 46 0.39 -1.09 9.30
C GLY A 46 1.61 -1.55 10.11
N LEU A 47 2.57 -0.65 10.32
CA LEU A 47 3.72 -0.94 11.18
C LEU A 47 3.29 -1.12 12.65
N LYS A 48 2.35 -0.30 13.15
CA LYS A 48 1.78 -0.46 14.50
C LYS A 48 1.01 -1.78 14.66
N MET A 49 0.38 -2.29 13.60
CA MET A 49 -0.32 -3.58 13.62
C MET A 49 0.64 -4.77 13.71
N GLY A 50 1.91 -4.61 13.31
CA GLY A 50 2.92 -5.68 13.31
C GLY A 50 3.15 -6.31 11.94
N ILE A 51 2.87 -5.62 10.84
CA ILE A 51 3.35 -6.01 9.50
C ILE A 51 4.83 -5.60 9.41
N ASP A 52 5.71 -6.53 9.04
CA ASP A 52 7.17 -6.32 9.04
C ASP A 52 7.60 -5.22 8.06
N PHE A 53 7.00 -5.17 6.87
CA PHE A 53 7.30 -4.17 5.86
C PHE A 53 6.04 -3.54 5.28
N VAL A 54 5.95 -2.21 5.38
CA VAL A 54 4.87 -1.43 4.76
C VAL A 54 5.45 -0.32 3.89
N GLU A 55 5.34 -0.50 2.58
CA GLU A 55 5.64 0.55 1.61
C GLU A 55 4.35 1.22 1.16
N SER A 56 4.23 2.53 1.38
CA SER A 56 3.00 3.27 1.09
C SER A 56 3.33 4.63 0.51
N GLY A 57 2.83 4.92 -0.69
CA GLY A 57 3.05 6.19 -1.35
C GLY A 57 2.51 6.21 -2.79
N PRO A 58 2.31 7.39 -3.40
CA PRO A 58 1.62 7.49 -4.69
C PRO A 58 2.25 6.65 -5.81
N LEU A 59 3.58 6.56 -5.84
CA LEU A 59 4.33 5.86 -6.88
C LEU A 59 4.76 4.44 -6.48
N VAL A 60 4.38 3.95 -5.30
CA VAL A 60 4.72 2.60 -4.84
C VAL A 60 4.10 1.55 -5.76
N ARG A 61 4.87 0.50 -6.01
CA ARG A 61 4.49 -0.72 -6.74
C ARG A 61 5.04 -1.92 -5.98
N SER A 62 4.53 -3.11 -6.28
CA SER A 62 4.93 -4.34 -5.58
C SER A 62 6.43 -4.65 -5.67
N SER A 63 7.11 -4.23 -6.74
CA SER A 63 8.55 -4.41 -6.92
C SER A 63 9.40 -3.28 -6.34
N TYR A 64 8.78 -2.22 -5.81
CA TYR A 64 9.50 -1.06 -5.28
C TYR A 64 10.24 -1.43 -3.99
N HIS A 65 11.57 -1.35 -3.99
CA HIS A 65 12.48 -1.76 -2.90
C HIS A 65 12.29 -3.20 -2.41
N ALA A 66 11.81 -4.11 -3.27
CA ALA A 66 11.58 -5.50 -2.90
C ALA A 66 12.85 -6.21 -2.37
N GLU A 67 14.04 -5.75 -2.78
CA GLU A 67 15.33 -6.22 -2.28
C GLU A 67 15.59 -5.93 -0.79
N ARG A 68 14.80 -5.03 -0.18
CA ARG A 68 14.90 -4.67 1.25
C ARG A 68 13.95 -5.46 2.14
N HIS A 69 13.12 -6.32 1.57
CA HIS A 69 12.09 -7.10 2.28
C HIS A 69 12.51 -8.57 2.53
N LEU A 70 13.80 -8.89 2.34
CA LEU A 70 14.42 -10.21 2.50
C LEU A 70 15.12 -10.37 3.85
#